data_AF-A0AAN1WJY8-F1
#
_entry.id   AF-A0AAN1WJY8-F1
#
_cell.length_a   1.000
_cell.length_b   1.000
_cell.length_c   1.000
_cell.angle_alpha   90.00
_cell.angle_beta   90.00
_cell.angle_gamma   90.00
#
_symmetry.space_group_name_H-M   'P 1'
#
loop_
_entity.id
_entity.type
_entity.pdbx_description
1 polymer ?
#
loop_
_entity_poly.entity_id
_entity_poly.type
_entity_poly.pdbx_seq_one_letter_code
_entity_poly.pdbx_strand_id
1 'polypeptide(L)' 'MEFYFASFSDFLWMDGHGPYVWASYALTVAVFIGMALGPKLRKSKFVQQQRALAARNEAAVEVANNEPR' A
#
# COMPACT_ATOMS: atom_id res chain seq x y z
N MET A 1 5.59 32.53 21.35
CA MET A 1 4.94 31.21 21.21
C MET A 1 5.53 30.34 22.30
N GLU A 2 4.78 30.11 23.37
CA GLU A 2 5.21 29.21 24.45
C GLU A 2 5.02 27.77 23.98
N PHE A 3 6.05 26.94 24.12
CA PHE A 3 5.91 25.51 23.94
C PHE A 3 5.09 24.98 25.12
N TYR A 4 3.93 24.38 24.83
CA TYR A 4 3.01 23.84 25.85
C TYR A 4 3.65 22.75 26.73
N PHE A 5 4.78 22.16 26.29
CA PHE A 5 5.50 21.13 27.00
C PHE A 5 6.87 21.64 27.46
N ALA A 6 7.17 21.46 28.75
CA ALA A 6 8.43 21.86 29.35
C ALA A 6 9.60 20.94 28.97
N SER A 7 9.31 19.71 28.52
CA SER A 7 10.31 18.73 28.12
C SER A 7 9.79 17.73 27.08
N PHE A 8 10.71 17.05 26.38
CA PHE A 8 10.37 15.94 25.46
C PHE A 8 9.70 14.77 26.20
N SER A 9 10.02 14.57 27.48
CA SER A 9 9.37 13.57 28.32
C SER A 9 7.90 13.91 28.57
N ASP A 10 7.59 15.19 28.87
CA ASP A 10 6.20 15.62 29.08
C ASP A 10 5.36 15.52 27.81
N PHE A 11 5.98 15.72 26.64
CA PHE A 11 5.35 15.48 25.35
C PHE A 11 5.05 13.99 25.12
N LEU A 12 5.93 13.09 25.55
CA LEU A 12 5.74 11.65 25.34
C LEU A 12 4.77 11.04 26.35
N TRP A 13 4.81 11.50 27.59
CA TRP A 13 3.96 11.03 28.68
C TRP A 13 2.60 11.72 28.75
N MET A 14 2.48 12.97 28.25
CA MET A 14 1.26 13.79 28.25
C MET A 14 0.43 13.62 29.53
N ASP A 15 1.05 13.86 30.70
CA ASP A 15 0.42 13.72 32.02
C ASP A 15 -0.31 12.36 32.23
N GLY A 16 0.26 11.28 31.69
CA GLY A 16 -0.29 9.92 31.77
C GLY A 16 -1.16 9.49 30.58
N HIS A 17 -1.54 10.41 29.68
CA HIS A 17 -2.30 10.09 28.47
C HIS A 17 -1.44 9.68 27.27
N GLY A 18 -0.13 9.91 27.34
CA GLY A 18 0.82 9.61 26.28
C GLY A 18 0.70 8.20 25.71
N PRO A 19 0.69 7.14 26.54
CA PRO A 19 0.54 5.76 26.05
C PRO A 19 -0.70 5.53 25.19
N TYR A 20 -1.84 6.13 25.54
CA TYR A 20 -3.08 6.02 24.78
C TYR A 20 -3.00 6.74 23.43
N VAL A 21 -2.43 7.95 23.43
CA VAL A 21 -2.25 8.76 22.22
C VAL A 21 -1.34 8.03 21.24
N TRP A 22 -0.17 7.57 21.70
CA TRP A 22 0.77 6.83 20.86
C TRP A 22 0.21 5.50 20.37
N ALA A 23 -0.54 4.77 21.18
CA ALA A 23 -1.21 3.54 20.76
C ALA A 23 -2.24 3.81 19.64
N SER A 24 -3.04 4.88 19.78
CA SER A 24 -4.00 5.30 18.76
C SER A 24 -3.31 5.65 17.44
N TYR A 25 -2.23 6.44 17.50
CA TYR A 25 -1.42 6.76 16.32
C TYR A 25 -0.80 5.52 15.68
N ALA A 26 -0.22 4.62 16.49
CA ALA A 26 0.38 3.39 16.01
C ALA A 26 -0.66 2.51 15.29
N LEU A 27 -1.87 2.39 15.85
CA LEU A 27 -2.95 1.64 15.23
C LEU A 27 -3.39 2.26 13.90
N THR A 28 -3.58 3.58 13.84
CA THR A 28 -3.92 4.28 12.60
C THR A 28 -2.85 4.08 11.52
N VAL A 29 -1.57 4.22 11.87
CA VAL A 29 -0.46 3.99 10.95
C VAL A 29 -0.44 2.53 10.48
N ALA A 30 -0.64 1.57 11.37
CA ALA A 30 -0.71 0.16 11.02
C ALA A 30 -1.85 -0.14 10.03
N VAL A 31 -3.03 0.45 10.22
CA VAL A 31 -4.16 0.32 9.30
C VAL A 31 -3.82 0.91 7.93
N PHE A 32 -3.24 2.11 7.87
CA PHE A 32 -2.82 2.70 6.60
C PHE A 32 -1.75 1.89 5.88
N ILE A 33 -0.75 1.38 6.61
CA ILE A 33 0.27 0.49 6.05
C ILE A 33 -0.39 -0.78 5.50
N GLY A 34 -1.28 -1.42 6.27
CA GLY A 34 -2.03 -2.59 5.82
C GLY A 34 -2.83 -2.31 4.54
N MET A 35 -3.50 -1.16 4.48
CA MET A 35 -4.28 -0.74 3.31
C MET A 35 -3.39 -0.41 2.09
N ALA A 36 -2.20 0.12 2.31
CA ALA A 36 -1.23 0.39 1.25
C ALA A 36 -0.55 -0.90 0.72
N LEU A 37 -0.32 -1.87 1.59
CA LEU A 37 0.34 -3.14 1.25
C LEU A 37 -0.62 -4.16 0.62
N GLY A 38 -1.89 -4.17 1.03
CA GLY A 38 -2.93 -5.05 0.48
C GLY A 38 -3.02 -5.07 -1.06
N PRO A 39 -3.14 -3.92 -1.74
CA PRO A 39 -3.19 -3.89 -3.20
C PRO A 39 -1.84 -4.26 -3.84
N LYS A 40 -0.70 -3.98 -3.21
CA LYS A 40 0.62 -4.36 -3.75
C LYS A 40 0.78 -5.88 -3.81
N LEU A 41 0.37 -6.57 -2.76
CA LEU A 41 0.42 -8.04 -2.69
C LEU A 41 -0.55 -8.70 -3.67
N ARG A 42 -1.75 -8.14 -3.85
CA ARG A 42 -2.79 -8.68 -4.74
C ARG A 42 -2.56 -8.37 -6.23
N LYS A 43 -1.98 -7.21 -6.54
CA LYS A 43 -1.71 -6.81 -7.94
C LYS A 43 -0.66 -7.68 -8.63
N SER A 44 0.29 -8.28 -7.90
CA SER A 44 1.31 -9.14 -8.51
C SER A 44 0.69 -10.32 -9.28
N LYS A 45 -0.34 -10.97 -8.70
CA LYS A 45 -1.01 -12.11 -9.35
C LYS A 45 -1.87 -11.69 -10.53
N PHE A 46 -2.62 -10.59 -10.40
CA PHE A 46 -3.48 -10.10 -11.47
C PHE A 46 -2.67 -9.57 -12.66
N VAL A 47 -1.60 -8.82 -12.42
CA VAL A 47 -0.74 -8.27 -13.49
C VAL A 47 -0.04 -9.38 -14.26
N GLN A 48 0.42 -10.45 -13.59
CA GLN A 48 1.02 -11.60 -14.28
C GLN A 48 0.02 -12.30 -15.21
N GLN A 49 -1.22 -12.52 -14.76
CA GLN A 49 -2.26 -13.13 -15.60
C GLN A 49 -2.59 -12.27 -16.81
N GLN A 50 -2.71 -10.95 -16.63
CA GLN A 50 -3.00 -10.03 -17.74
C GLN A 50 -1.88 -10.01 -18.79
N ARG A 51 -0.60 -10.06 -18.37
CA ARG A 51 0.55 -10.13 -19.30
C ARG A 51 0.56 -11.41 -20.11
N ALA A 52 0.27 -12.54 -19.46
CA ALA A 52 0.22 -13.83 -20.14
C ALA A 52 -0.91 -13.88 -21.19
N LEU A 53 -2.07 -13.27 -20.89
CA LEU A 53 -3.18 -13.21 -21.84
C LEU A 53 -2.88 -12.27 -23.02
N ALA A 54 -2.27 -11.11 -22.76
CA ALA A 54 -1.88 -10.16 -23.81
C ALA A 54 -0.94 -10.80 -24.85
N ALA A 55 0.11 -11.50 -24.38
CA ALA A 55 1.06 -12.18 -25.26
C ALA A 55 0.40 -13.25 -26.16
N ARG A 56 -0.63 -13.95 -25.66
CA ARG A 56 -1.38 -14.95 -26.45
C ARG A 56 -2.27 -14.30 -27.50
N ASN A 57 -2.89 -13.17 -27.18
CA ASN A 57 -3.72 -12.42 -28.13
C ASN A 57 -2.86 -11.82 -29.26
N GLU A 58 -1.68 -11.30 -28.95
CA GLU A 58 -0.72 -10.81 -29.95
C GLU A 58 -0.31 -11.93 -30.93
N ALA A 59 0.06 -13.11 -30.42
CA ALA A 59 0.41 -14.25 -31.26
C ALA A 59 -0.76 -14.75 -32.13
N ALA A 60 -2.00 -14.76 -31.61
CA ALA A 60 -3.17 -15.15 -32.38
C ALA A 60 -3.51 -14.15 -33.49
N VAL A 61 -3.34 -12.84 -33.23
CA VAL A 61 -3.53 -11.77 -34.22
C VAL A 61 -2.45 -11.83 -35.30
N GLU A 62 -1.20 -12.13 -34.94
CA GLU A 62 -0.10 -12.29 -35.90
C GLU A 62 -0.33 -13.47 -36.84
N VAL A 63 -0.77 -14.62 -36.31
CA VAL A 63 -1.11 -15.79 -37.13
C VAL A 63 -2.27 -15.50 -38.07
N ALA A 64 -3.33 -14.82 -37.59
CA ALA A 64 -4.47 -14.44 -38.43
C ALA A 64 -4.09 -13.42 -39.53
N ASN A 65 -3.13 -12.52 -39.26
CA ASN A 65 -2.62 -11.58 -40.26
C ASN A 65 -1.67 -12.22 -41.27
N ASN A 66 -1.07 -13.37 -40.95
CA ASN A 66 -0.12 -14.07 -41.79
C ASN A 66 -0.75 -15.24 -42.58
N GLU A 67 -2.08 -15.44 -42.52
CA GLU A 67 -2.76 -16.37 -43.42
C GLU A 67 -2.76 -15.81 -44.87
N PRO A 68 -2.17 -16.52 -45.85
CA PRO A 68 -2.20 -16.11 -47.24
C PRO A 68 -3.62 -16.26 -47.79
N ARG A 69 -4.22 -15.13 -48.20
CA ARG A 69 -5.52 -15.07 -48.88
C ARG A 69 -5.47 -15.67 -50.28
#